data_AF-A0A8J4A2H6-F1
#
_entry.id   AF-A0A8J4A2H6-F1
#
_cell.length_a   1.000
_cell.length_b   1.000
_cell.length_c   1.000
_cell.angle_alpha   90.00
_cell.angle_beta   90.00
_cell.angle_gamma   90.00
#
_symmetry.space_group_name_H-M   'P 1'
#
loop_
_entity.id
_entity.type
_entity.pdbx_description
1 polymer ?
#
loop_
_entity_poly.entity_id
_entity_poly.type
_entity_poly.pdbx_seq_one_letter_code
_entity_poly.pdbx_strand_id
1 'polypeptide(L)'
;MLTMQIDSPETRRCAYMRCAAPLEYSGQGRPPEYCPDRRWDGNRTCKQLAAAERAGERAVALDVPLDAFRQAGDRFVPAAQALARQLTEVVTAVGAVRDSAVARIGEAETAARTADDRARAAQAEADEARTRRAQAEADRDDAWKAATAAERAATAAKRDRDEAVADSWQRVTAAENARGAAEALAAQAARRQEQAEQTVAAQAARHEVQVGGLRADLAELTRQRDALGTALTTAQARASAAEAALAAERDRAEALTAEVARVRRDLDTLRAQRDAAATGLAAAEAARDAASAALDRATAREDDALTRATRAEARLDRLVHRTATVTRRPVRRNAPPA
;
A
#
# COMPACT_ATOMS: atom_id res chain seq x y z
N MET A 1 34.87 76.95 -97.28
CA MET A 1 34.93 78.37 -97.65
C MET A 1 36.39 78.81 -97.67
N LEU A 2 36.88 79.31 -98.81
CA LEU A 2 38.14 80.05 -98.90
C LEU A 2 38.04 80.91 -100.17
N THR A 3 38.21 82.21 -100.01
CA THR A 3 38.01 83.24 -101.05
C THR A 3 39.14 84.26 -100.97
N MET A 4 39.82 84.50 -102.08
CA MET A 4 40.64 85.69 -102.35
C MET A 4 40.27 86.12 -103.78
N GLN A 5 39.54 87.21 -103.96
CA GLN A 5 39.97 88.64 -103.97
C GLN A 5 40.85 89.00 -105.18
N ILE A 6 40.40 90.06 -105.86
CA ILE A 6 40.88 90.56 -107.15
C ILE A 6 41.70 91.84 -106.91
N ASP A 7 42.78 92.01 -107.66
CA ASP A 7 43.75 93.10 -107.49
C ASP A 7 43.24 94.49 -107.95
N SER A 8 43.88 95.52 -107.39
CA SER A 8 43.61 96.95 -107.65
C SER A 8 44.29 97.47 -108.94
N PRO A 9 43.81 98.59 -109.54
CA PRO A 9 44.35 99.11 -110.80
C PRO A 9 45.84 99.48 -110.72
N GLU A 10 46.62 98.96 -111.68
CA GLU A 10 48.08 99.05 -111.72
C GLU A 10 48.61 100.49 -111.76
N THR A 11 49.19 100.95 -110.64
CA THR A 11 49.97 102.19 -110.64
C THR A 11 51.27 101.97 -111.42
N ARG A 12 51.33 102.46 -112.66
CA ARG A 12 52.52 102.27 -113.52
C ARG A 12 53.77 102.88 -112.88
N ARG A 13 54.81 102.07 -112.77
CA ARG A 13 56.12 102.46 -112.24
C ARG A 13 57.06 102.89 -113.36
N CYS A 14 58.02 103.75 -113.03
CA CYS A 14 59.06 104.17 -113.95
C CYS A 14 59.84 102.96 -114.49
N ALA A 15 59.98 102.86 -115.82
CA ALA A 15 60.61 101.73 -116.51
C ALA A 15 62.13 101.62 -116.32
N TYR A 16 62.76 102.50 -115.53
CA TYR A 16 64.10 102.29 -115.01
C TYR A 16 63.98 101.51 -113.69
N MET A 17 64.44 100.26 -113.64
CA MET A 17 64.16 99.35 -112.51
C MET A 17 64.66 99.89 -111.17
N ARG A 18 65.78 100.62 -111.16
CA ARG A 18 66.32 101.29 -109.95
C ARG A 18 65.55 102.54 -109.51
N CYS A 19 64.68 103.09 -110.36
CA CYS A 19 63.79 104.18 -109.97
C CYS A 19 62.50 103.64 -109.36
N ALA A 20 61.79 102.77 -110.09
CA ALA A 20 60.52 102.11 -109.72
C ALA A 20 59.41 103.03 -109.12
N ALA A 21 59.57 104.34 -109.20
CA ALA A 21 58.64 105.33 -108.66
C ALA A 21 57.32 105.30 -109.43
N PRO A 22 56.16 105.43 -108.76
CA PRO A 22 54.88 105.55 -109.44
C PRO A 22 54.87 106.80 -110.32
N LEU A 23 54.34 106.67 -111.53
CA LEU A 23 54.21 107.76 -112.48
C LEU A 23 52.75 108.26 -112.48
N GLU A 24 52.56 109.50 -112.06
CA GLU A 24 51.27 110.18 -112.22
C GLU A 24 51.02 110.44 -113.70
N TYR A 25 49.90 109.94 -114.21
CA TYR A 25 49.45 110.17 -115.58
C TYR A 25 48.18 111.02 -115.55
N SER A 26 48.28 112.25 -116.05
CA SER A 26 47.20 113.25 -116.07
C SER A 26 46.06 112.94 -117.05
N GLY A 27 45.99 111.73 -117.60
CA GLY A 27 44.95 111.30 -118.54
C GLY A 27 45.10 111.80 -119.98
N GLN A 28 45.95 112.82 -120.22
CA GLN A 28 46.16 113.40 -121.56
C GLN A 28 47.57 113.10 -122.12
N GLY A 29 47.62 112.74 -123.41
CA GLY A 29 48.87 112.45 -124.14
C GLY A 29 49.32 110.98 -124.06
N ARG A 30 50.51 110.67 -124.59
CA ARG A 30 51.10 109.32 -124.43
C ARG A 30 51.62 109.19 -122.99
N PRO A 31 51.22 108.17 -122.21
CA PRO A 31 51.68 108.02 -120.83
C PRO A 31 53.20 108.06 -120.71
N PRO A 32 53.77 108.79 -119.73
CA PRO A 32 55.22 108.80 -119.51
C PRO A 32 55.69 107.40 -119.10
N GLU A 33 56.77 106.92 -119.73
CA GLU A 33 57.45 105.67 -119.34
C GLU A 33 58.52 105.91 -118.25
N TYR A 34 58.94 107.18 -118.08
CA TYR A 34 60.04 107.59 -117.21
C TYR A 34 59.67 108.86 -116.45
N CYS A 35 60.19 109.03 -115.23
CA CYS A 35 59.97 110.25 -114.45
C CYS A 35 60.50 111.49 -115.21
N PRO A 36 59.67 112.52 -115.47
CA PRO A 36 60.10 113.71 -116.21
C PRO A 36 61.12 114.56 -115.44
N ASP A 37 60.92 114.72 -114.13
CA ASP A 37 61.68 115.69 -113.32
C ASP A 37 62.87 115.09 -112.56
N ARG A 38 62.91 113.75 -112.42
CA ARG A 38 64.01 113.10 -111.70
C ARG A 38 65.32 113.18 -112.51
N ARG A 39 66.36 113.71 -111.89
CA ARG A 39 67.73 113.73 -112.40
C ARG A 39 68.63 112.90 -111.48
N TRP A 40 69.62 112.26 -112.08
CA TRP A 40 70.65 111.48 -111.41
C TRP A 40 72.02 112.11 -111.66
N ASP A 41 73.05 111.68 -110.94
CA ASP A 41 74.41 112.21 -111.05
C ASP A 41 74.91 112.29 -112.50
N GLY A 42 75.49 113.44 -112.84
CA GLY A 42 75.76 113.85 -114.22
C GLY A 42 74.55 114.41 -114.97
N ASN A 43 73.51 114.85 -114.25
CA ASN A 43 72.26 115.42 -114.77
C ASN A 43 71.48 114.50 -115.75
N ARG A 44 71.65 113.18 -115.60
CA ARG A 44 71.05 112.17 -116.50
C ARG A 44 69.60 111.88 -116.11
N THR A 45 68.76 111.64 -117.12
CA THR A 45 67.34 111.30 -116.94
C THR A 45 67.14 109.78 -116.75
N CYS A 46 66.04 109.37 -116.12
CA CYS A 46 65.67 107.94 -116.02
C CYS A 46 65.63 107.24 -117.40
N LYS A 47 65.22 107.95 -118.47
CA LYS A 47 65.21 107.44 -119.84
C LYS A 47 66.62 107.11 -120.35
N GLN A 48 67.61 107.98 -120.06
CA GLN A 48 69.00 107.76 -120.46
C GLN A 48 69.65 106.61 -119.67
N LEU A 49 69.39 106.50 -118.37
CA LEU A 49 69.91 105.39 -117.57
C LEU A 49 69.29 104.06 -117.96
N ALA A 50 67.97 103.97 -118.18
CA ALA A 50 67.32 102.75 -118.68
C ALA A 50 67.74 102.39 -120.12
N ALA A 51 68.18 103.36 -120.93
CA ALA A 51 68.77 103.09 -122.23
C ALA A 51 70.20 102.55 -122.11
N ALA A 52 70.98 103.04 -121.14
CA ALA A 52 72.32 102.52 -120.83
C ALA A 52 72.27 101.12 -120.19
N GLU A 53 71.30 100.85 -119.30
CA GLU A 53 71.06 99.53 -118.69
C GLU A 53 70.70 98.50 -119.77
N ARG A 54 69.75 98.82 -120.65
CA ARG A 54 69.40 98.00 -121.84
C ARG A 54 70.46 97.99 -122.96
N ALA A 55 71.50 98.80 -122.86
CA ALA A 55 72.69 98.69 -123.73
C ALA A 55 73.73 97.75 -123.08
N GLY A 56 73.87 97.82 -121.76
CA GLY A 56 74.64 96.88 -120.95
C GLY A 56 74.14 95.46 -121.12
N GLU A 57 72.86 95.19 -120.84
CA GLU A 57 72.25 93.84 -120.94
C GLU A 57 72.50 93.18 -122.31
N ARG A 58 72.35 93.94 -123.41
CA ARG A 58 72.63 93.45 -124.77
C ARG A 58 74.12 93.29 -125.10
N ALA A 59 75.02 93.96 -124.37
CA ALA A 59 76.45 93.78 -124.52
C ALA A 59 77.01 92.57 -123.75
N VAL A 60 76.27 91.99 -122.78
CA VAL A 60 76.71 90.83 -121.98
C VAL A 60 76.27 89.47 -122.57
N ALA A 61 75.49 89.46 -123.66
CA ALA A 61 75.09 88.24 -124.39
C ALA A 61 74.49 87.11 -123.52
N LEU A 62 73.77 87.48 -122.46
CA LEU A 62 73.26 86.58 -121.41
C LEU A 62 72.03 85.75 -121.80
N ASP A 63 71.46 85.96 -122.98
CA ASP A 63 70.24 85.27 -123.43
C ASP A 63 70.44 83.76 -123.64
N VAL A 64 71.58 83.35 -124.21
CA VAL A 64 71.86 81.92 -124.52
C VAL A 64 72.02 81.05 -123.24
N PRO A 65 72.77 81.47 -122.19
CA PRO A 65 72.79 80.76 -120.92
C PRO A 65 71.42 80.65 -120.23
N LEU A 66 70.58 81.68 -120.34
CA LEU A 66 69.24 81.71 -119.74
C LEU A 66 68.28 80.74 -120.43
N ASP A 67 68.30 80.63 -121.76
CA ASP A 67 67.47 79.67 -122.49
C ASP A 67 67.94 78.22 -122.29
N ALA A 68 69.24 77.98 -122.16
CA ALA A 68 69.75 76.67 -121.76
C ALA A 68 69.28 76.27 -120.35
N PHE A 69 69.25 77.19 -119.40
CA PHE A 69 68.73 76.95 -118.04
C PHE A 69 67.22 76.73 -118.03
N ARG A 70 66.45 77.49 -118.84
CA ARG A 70 65.00 77.28 -119.03
C ARG A 70 64.72 75.88 -119.59
N GLN A 71 65.38 75.46 -120.67
CA GLN A 71 65.22 74.11 -121.22
C GLN A 71 65.63 72.99 -120.25
N ALA A 72 66.60 73.22 -119.37
CA ALA A 72 66.93 72.28 -118.31
C ALA A 72 65.81 72.19 -117.26
N GLY A 73 65.23 73.34 -116.88
CA GLY A 73 64.04 73.44 -116.03
C GLY A 73 62.82 72.73 -116.64
N ASP A 74 62.53 72.95 -117.92
CA ASP A 74 61.40 72.35 -118.64
C ASP A 74 61.46 70.82 -118.69
N ARG A 75 62.67 70.23 -118.64
CA ARG A 75 62.86 68.77 -118.54
C ARG A 75 62.84 68.28 -117.09
N PHE A 76 63.39 69.05 -116.16
CA PHE A 76 63.47 68.66 -114.74
C PHE A 76 62.13 68.77 -114.01
N VAL A 77 61.34 69.81 -114.27
CA VAL A 77 60.06 70.05 -113.57
C VAL A 77 59.06 68.91 -113.78
N PRO A 78 58.83 68.37 -114.99
CA PRO A 78 57.96 67.20 -115.17
C PRO A 78 58.48 65.94 -114.47
N ALA A 79 59.79 65.72 -114.43
CA ALA A 79 60.41 64.59 -113.73
C ALA A 79 60.26 64.72 -112.20
N ALA A 80 60.50 65.91 -111.66
CA ALA A 80 60.27 66.23 -110.25
C ALA A 80 58.79 66.12 -109.86
N GLN A 81 57.86 66.56 -110.73
CA GLN A 81 56.41 66.39 -110.54
C GLN A 81 55.95 64.93 -110.63
N ALA A 82 56.58 64.10 -111.47
CA ALA A 82 56.33 62.67 -111.51
C ALA A 82 56.81 61.98 -110.21
N LEU A 83 58.03 62.31 -109.76
CA LEU A 83 58.57 61.79 -108.49
C LEU A 83 57.74 62.27 -107.28
N ALA A 84 57.32 63.53 -107.25
CA ALA A 84 56.47 64.06 -106.18
C ALA A 84 55.11 63.36 -106.11
N ARG A 85 54.50 63.01 -107.27
CA ARG A 85 53.28 62.18 -107.31
C ARG A 85 53.54 60.78 -106.77
N GLN A 86 54.58 60.10 -107.23
CA GLN A 86 54.95 58.76 -106.72
C GLN A 86 55.24 58.76 -105.21
N LEU A 87 55.95 59.77 -104.70
CA LEU A 87 56.18 59.92 -103.27
C LEU A 87 54.88 60.19 -102.50
N THR A 88 53.95 60.97 -103.06
CA THR A 88 52.63 61.21 -102.47
C THR A 88 51.79 59.94 -102.42
N GLU A 89 51.81 59.14 -103.49
CA GLU A 89 51.15 57.82 -103.55
C GLU A 89 51.74 56.86 -102.51
N VAL A 90 53.07 56.79 -102.38
CA VAL A 90 53.75 55.96 -101.37
C VAL A 90 53.43 56.42 -99.95
N VAL A 91 53.48 57.73 -99.66
CA VAL A 91 53.11 58.27 -98.33
C VAL A 91 51.64 57.99 -98.01
N THR A 92 50.75 58.08 -99.00
CA THR A 92 49.32 57.77 -98.84
C THR A 92 49.11 56.27 -98.56
N ALA A 93 49.80 55.39 -99.29
CA ALA A 93 49.73 53.95 -99.09
C ALA A 93 50.31 53.53 -97.71
N VAL A 94 51.45 54.08 -97.32
CA VAL A 94 52.05 53.86 -95.99
C VAL A 94 51.16 54.41 -94.88
N GLY A 95 50.52 55.56 -95.08
CA GLY A 95 49.51 56.11 -94.19
C GLY A 95 48.32 55.15 -94.01
N ALA A 96 47.73 54.69 -95.11
CA ALA A 96 46.62 53.73 -95.07
C ALA A 96 46.99 52.40 -94.41
N VAL A 97 48.20 51.88 -94.64
CA VAL A 97 48.71 50.66 -93.98
C VAL A 97 48.92 50.89 -92.48
N ARG A 98 49.51 52.02 -92.07
CA ARG A 98 49.67 52.39 -90.66
C ARG A 98 48.31 52.51 -89.97
N ASP A 99 47.38 53.24 -90.57
CA ASP A 99 46.08 53.52 -89.97
C ASP A 99 45.22 52.23 -89.90
N SER A 100 45.33 51.35 -90.91
CA SER A 100 44.75 49.99 -90.87
C SER A 100 45.39 49.11 -89.80
N ALA A 101 46.72 49.17 -89.61
CA ALA A 101 47.40 48.42 -88.57
C ALA A 101 46.98 48.90 -87.16
N VAL A 102 46.88 50.21 -86.94
CA VAL A 102 46.37 50.79 -85.69
C VAL A 102 44.92 50.38 -85.44
N ALA A 103 44.06 50.41 -86.46
CA ALA A 103 42.67 49.94 -86.33
C ALA A 103 42.60 48.46 -85.92
N ARG A 104 43.35 47.58 -86.59
CA ARG A 104 43.41 46.15 -86.25
C ARG A 104 43.99 45.87 -84.87
N ILE A 105 44.94 46.68 -84.39
CA ILE A 105 45.45 46.60 -83.02
C ILE A 105 44.34 47.00 -82.03
N GLY A 106 43.63 48.10 -82.27
CA GLY A 106 42.51 48.54 -81.43
C GLY A 106 41.35 47.53 -81.36
N GLU A 107 41.02 46.91 -82.50
CA GLU A 107 40.06 45.79 -82.58
C GLU A 107 40.54 44.58 -81.77
N ALA A 108 41.81 44.17 -81.94
CA ALA A 108 42.39 43.05 -81.21
C ALA A 108 42.48 43.29 -79.70
N GLU A 109 42.85 44.49 -79.26
CA GLU A 109 42.83 44.89 -77.85
C GLU A 109 41.41 44.88 -77.27
N THR A 110 40.43 45.38 -78.02
CA THR A 110 39.03 45.38 -77.59
C THR A 110 38.48 43.95 -77.47
N ALA A 111 38.80 43.08 -78.44
CA ALA A 111 38.45 41.67 -78.39
C ALA A 111 39.14 40.94 -77.23
N ALA A 112 40.42 41.23 -76.96
CA ALA A 112 41.18 40.65 -75.85
C ALA A 112 40.61 41.06 -74.48
N ARG A 113 40.30 42.35 -74.26
CA ARG A 113 39.64 42.83 -73.04
C ARG A 113 38.27 42.17 -72.86
N THR A 114 37.46 42.12 -73.92
CA THR A 114 36.16 41.44 -73.90
C THR A 114 36.27 39.95 -73.57
N ALA A 115 37.34 39.28 -74.02
CA ALA A 115 37.60 37.88 -73.69
C ALA A 115 38.04 37.68 -72.23
N ASP A 116 38.89 38.56 -71.71
CA ASP A 116 39.32 38.55 -70.30
C ASP A 116 38.13 38.85 -69.35
N ASP A 117 37.30 39.85 -69.66
CA ASP A 117 36.08 40.16 -68.90
C ASP A 117 35.12 38.95 -68.84
N ARG A 118 34.91 38.25 -69.97
CA ARG A 118 34.12 37.02 -70.02
C ARG A 118 34.76 35.88 -69.22
N ALA A 119 36.09 35.73 -69.28
CA ALA A 119 36.80 34.69 -68.53
C ALA A 119 36.69 34.92 -67.02
N ARG A 120 36.84 36.18 -66.57
CA ARG A 120 36.66 36.58 -65.17
C ARG A 120 35.22 36.38 -64.69
N ALA A 121 34.23 36.75 -65.51
CA ALA A 121 32.82 36.51 -65.20
C ALA A 121 32.52 35.01 -65.05
N ALA A 122 32.94 34.18 -66.01
CA ALA A 122 32.77 32.73 -65.96
C ALA A 122 33.51 32.08 -64.76
N GLN A 123 34.67 32.60 -64.37
CA GLN A 123 35.37 32.15 -63.17
C GLN A 123 34.59 32.52 -61.90
N ALA A 124 34.09 33.75 -61.79
CA ALA A 124 33.27 34.19 -60.64
C ALA A 124 31.98 33.36 -60.51
N GLU A 125 31.28 33.10 -61.61
CA GLU A 125 30.10 32.23 -61.64
C GLU A 125 30.44 30.79 -61.20
N ALA A 126 31.59 30.26 -61.63
CA ALA A 126 32.05 28.94 -61.22
C ALA A 126 32.42 28.87 -59.72
N ASP A 127 33.04 29.92 -59.18
CA ASP A 127 33.36 30.03 -57.75
C ASP A 127 32.10 30.18 -56.88
N GLU A 128 31.12 30.95 -57.34
CA GLU A 128 29.81 31.06 -56.68
C GLU A 128 29.05 29.72 -56.72
N ALA A 129 29.05 29.03 -57.86
CA ALA A 129 28.42 27.71 -58.00
C ALA A 129 29.11 26.65 -57.12
N ARG A 130 30.44 26.66 -57.01
CA ARG A 130 31.20 25.82 -56.07
C ARG A 130 30.81 26.10 -54.62
N THR A 131 30.70 27.38 -54.25
CA THR A 131 30.33 27.81 -52.90
C THR A 131 28.91 27.36 -52.56
N ARG A 132 27.93 27.65 -53.44
CA ARG A 132 26.53 27.21 -53.27
C ARG A 132 26.39 25.69 -53.15
N ARG A 133 27.17 24.92 -53.93
CA ARG A 133 27.19 23.46 -53.83
C ARG A 133 27.74 22.99 -52.48
N ALA A 134 28.88 23.51 -52.03
CA ALA A 134 29.48 23.14 -50.75
C ALA A 134 28.53 23.46 -49.57
N GLN A 135 27.83 24.59 -49.65
CA GLN A 135 26.85 25.00 -48.66
C GLN A 135 25.63 24.07 -48.64
N ALA A 136 25.08 23.71 -49.79
CA ALA A 136 23.99 22.73 -49.88
C ALA A 136 24.38 21.30 -49.44
N GLU A 137 25.65 20.90 -49.64
CA GLU A 137 26.18 19.64 -49.11
C GLU A 137 26.29 19.69 -47.57
N ALA A 138 26.73 20.80 -46.99
CA ALA A 138 26.76 21.01 -45.54
C ALA A 138 25.36 21.03 -44.91
N ASP A 139 24.42 21.78 -45.50
CA ASP A 139 23.03 21.86 -45.04
C ASP A 139 22.34 20.48 -45.03
N ARG A 140 22.60 19.66 -46.07
CA ARG A 140 22.11 18.28 -46.13
C ARG A 140 22.69 17.41 -45.01
N ASP A 141 23.99 17.53 -44.76
CA ASP A 141 24.67 16.72 -43.76
C ASP A 141 24.24 17.10 -42.33
N ASP A 142 23.97 18.38 -42.08
CA ASP A 142 23.40 18.86 -40.81
C ASP A 142 21.92 18.49 -40.66
N ALA A 143 21.12 18.55 -41.72
CA ALA A 143 19.76 18.03 -41.72
C ALA A 143 19.71 16.53 -41.44
N TRP A 144 20.65 15.74 -41.98
CA TRP A 144 20.77 14.31 -41.69
C TRP A 144 21.16 14.02 -40.24
N LYS A 145 22.11 14.79 -39.66
CA LYS A 145 22.46 14.70 -38.23
C LYS A 145 21.25 15.02 -37.35
N ALA A 146 20.52 16.09 -37.67
CA ALA A 146 19.32 16.52 -36.94
C ALA A 146 18.21 15.47 -36.99
N ALA A 147 17.92 14.90 -38.18
CA ALA A 147 16.95 13.81 -38.35
C ALA A 147 17.34 12.57 -37.53
N THR A 148 18.61 12.15 -37.61
CA THR A 148 19.14 11.00 -36.86
C THR A 148 19.07 11.24 -35.34
N ALA A 149 19.34 12.46 -34.87
CA ALA A 149 19.21 12.83 -33.46
C ALA A 149 17.73 12.80 -33.00
N ALA A 150 16.82 13.31 -33.83
CA ALA A 150 15.38 13.29 -33.55
C ALA A 150 14.82 11.86 -33.50
N GLU A 151 15.25 10.97 -34.39
CA GLU A 151 14.85 9.55 -34.38
C GLU A 151 15.33 8.82 -33.11
N ARG A 152 16.57 9.08 -32.69
CA ARG A 152 17.11 8.56 -31.42
C ARG A 152 16.33 9.08 -30.22
N ALA A 153 16.02 10.38 -30.19
CA ALA A 153 15.23 10.99 -29.12
C ALA A 153 13.80 10.43 -29.06
N ALA A 154 13.14 10.25 -30.20
CA ALA A 154 11.82 9.63 -30.28
C ALA A 154 11.84 8.15 -29.83
N THR A 155 12.89 7.41 -30.18
CA THR A 155 13.08 6.02 -29.76
C THR A 155 13.33 5.90 -28.25
N ALA A 156 14.13 6.81 -27.67
CA ALA A 156 14.35 6.92 -26.23
C ALA A 156 13.04 7.26 -25.51
N ALA A 157 12.35 8.34 -25.91
CA ALA A 157 11.08 8.73 -25.32
C ALA A 157 10.00 7.64 -25.39
N LYS A 158 9.98 6.83 -26.46
CA LYS A 158 9.12 5.64 -26.54
C LYS A 158 9.51 4.58 -25.50
N ARG A 159 10.81 4.27 -25.35
CA ARG A 159 11.30 3.32 -24.35
C ARG A 159 10.95 3.79 -22.94
N ASP A 160 11.25 5.04 -22.61
CA ASP A 160 11.01 5.62 -21.28
C ASP A 160 9.51 5.58 -20.92
N ARG A 161 8.63 5.85 -21.90
CA ARG A 161 7.18 5.69 -21.75
C ARG A 161 6.78 4.23 -21.52
N ASP A 162 7.30 3.30 -22.33
CA ASP A 162 6.95 1.88 -22.25
C ASP A 162 7.46 1.26 -20.92
N GLU A 163 8.60 1.72 -20.40
CA GLU A 163 9.14 1.39 -19.08
C GLU A 163 8.30 1.98 -17.94
N ALA A 164 7.91 3.27 -18.02
CA ALA A 164 7.03 3.90 -17.05
C ALA A 164 5.65 3.22 -16.98
N VAL A 165 5.11 2.76 -18.12
CA VAL A 165 3.88 1.95 -18.17
C VAL A 165 4.11 0.59 -17.48
N ALA A 166 5.24 -0.07 -17.72
CA ALA A 166 5.56 -1.35 -17.08
C ALA A 166 5.71 -1.23 -15.55
N ASP A 167 6.42 -0.23 -15.05
CA ASP A 167 6.51 0.09 -13.60
C ASP A 167 5.13 0.39 -13.01
N SER A 168 4.29 1.15 -13.72
CA SER A 168 2.92 1.45 -13.28
C SER A 168 2.08 0.17 -13.10
N TRP A 169 2.17 -0.78 -14.03
CA TRP A 169 1.48 -2.08 -13.93
C TRP A 169 2.04 -2.94 -12.79
N GLN A 170 3.37 -2.99 -12.63
CA GLN A 170 3.98 -3.72 -11.51
C GLN A 170 3.51 -3.19 -10.16
N ARG A 171 3.37 -1.86 -10.00
CA ARG A 171 2.85 -1.24 -8.78
C ARG A 171 1.37 -1.57 -8.53
N VAL A 172 0.54 -1.56 -9.58
CA VAL A 172 -0.88 -1.96 -9.47
C VAL A 172 -1.00 -3.42 -9.05
N THR A 173 -0.32 -4.34 -9.74
CA THR A 173 -0.33 -5.77 -9.39
C THR A 173 0.24 -6.04 -7.99
N ALA A 174 1.29 -5.31 -7.57
CA ALA A 174 1.82 -5.41 -6.20
C ALA A 174 0.79 -4.93 -5.15
N ALA A 175 0.06 -3.84 -5.42
CA ALA A 175 -0.99 -3.34 -4.54
C ALA A 175 -2.20 -4.29 -4.47
N GLU A 176 -2.62 -4.88 -5.59
CA GLU A 176 -3.68 -5.90 -5.63
C GLU A 176 -3.30 -7.16 -4.87
N ASN A 177 -2.06 -7.65 -5.04
CA ASN A 177 -1.53 -8.79 -4.28
C ASN A 177 -1.46 -8.50 -2.78
N ALA A 178 -0.99 -7.30 -2.38
CA ALA A 178 -0.94 -6.88 -0.98
C ALA A 178 -2.34 -6.76 -0.37
N ARG A 179 -3.30 -6.24 -1.14
CA ARG A 179 -4.72 -6.18 -0.74
C ARG A 179 -5.32 -7.58 -0.56
N GLY A 180 -5.12 -8.48 -1.52
CA GLY A 180 -5.59 -9.88 -1.42
C GLY A 180 -4.98 -10.62 -0.22
N ALA A 181 -3.70 -10.39 0.07
CA ALA A 181 -3.05 -10.93 1.26
C ALA A 181 -3.64 -10.37 2.56
N ALA A 182 -3.93 -9.06 2.62
CA ALA A 182 -4.57 -8.43 3.77
C ALA A 182 -6.01 -8.94 3.99
N GLU A 183 -6.81 -9.05 2.93
CA GLU A 183 -8.17 -9.61 2.97
C GLU A 183 -8.16 -11.09 3.41
N ALA A 184 -7.19 -11.89 2.93
CA ALA A 184 -7.00 -13.28 3.36
C ALA A 184 -6.62 -13.39 4.85
N LEU A 185 -5.72 -12.53 5.35
CA LEU A 185 -5.35 -12.48 6.77
C LEU A 185 -6.52 -12.03 7.65
N ALA A 186 -7.30 -11.05 7.22
CA ALA A 186 -8.51 -10.62 7.91
C ALA A 186 -9.55 -11.75 8.00
N ALA A 187 -9.79 -12.47 6.90
CA ALA A 187 -10.69 -13.62 6.88
C ALA A 187 -10.20 -14.78 7.77
N GLN A 188 -8.88 -15.00 7.88
CA GLN A 188 -8.30 -15.95 8.83
C GLN A 188 -8.41 -15.49 10.28
N ALA A 189 -8.29 -14.19 10.56
CA ALA A 189 -8.51 -13.63 11.89
C ALA A 189 -9.97 -13.79 12.34
N ALA A 190 -10.93 -13.45 11.49
CA ALA A 190 -12.35 -13.62 11.74
C ALA A 190 -12.72 -15.09 12.04
N ARG A 191 -12.25 -16.04 11.21
CA ARG A 191 -12.47 -17.48 11.47
C ARG A 191 -11.86 -17.96 12.79
N ARG A 192 -10.69 -17.47 13.18
CA ARG A 192 -10.07 -17.81 14.48
C ARG A 192 -10.85 -17.23 15.65
N GLN A 193 -11.39 -16.02 15.52
CA GLN A 193 -12.27 -15.43 16.53
C GLN A 193 -13.55 -16.24 16.67
N GLU A 194 -14.23 -16.57 15.57
CA GLU A 194 -15.45 -17.39 15.58
C GLU A 194 -15.21 -18.76 16.23
N GLN A 195 -14.09 -19.43 15.89
CA GLN A 195 -13.70 -20.70 16.53
C GLN A 195 -13.41 -20.56 18.03
N ALA A 196 -12.81 -19.44 18.46
CA ALA A 196 -12.59 -19.16 19.88
C ALA A 196 -13.92 -18.93 20.61
N GLU A 197 -14.84 -18.14 20.04
CA GLU A 197 -16.18 -17.90 20.57
C GLU A 197 -17.00 -19.20 20.67
N GLN A 198 -16.99 -20.03 19.62
CA GLN A 198 -17.61 -21.36 19.64
C GLN A 198 -17.00 -22.27 20.72
N THR A 199 -15.68 -22.22 20.91
CA THR A 199 -14.98 -23.00 21.95
C THR A 199 -15.38 -22.55 23.35
N VAL A 200 -15.44 -21.23 23.60
CA VAL A 200 -15.88 -20.65 24.87
C VAL A 200 -17.35 -20.97 25.14
N ALA A 201 -18.23 -20.86 24.14
CA ALA A 201 -19.64 -21.22 24.26
C ALA A 201 -19.81 -22.72 24.58
N ALA A 202 -19.05 -23.61 23.92
CA ALA A 202 -19.05 -25.04 24.20
C ALA A 202 -18.43 -25.40 25.57
N GLN A 203 -17.54 -24.57 26.12
CA GLN A 203 -17.05 -24.72 27.49
C GLN A 203 -18.11 -24.24 28.50
N ALA A 204 -18.74 -23.08 28.28
CA ALA A 204 -19.81 -22.55 29.11
C ALA A 204 -20.98 -23.54 29.23
N ALA A 205 -21.49 -24.07 28.11
CA ALA A 205 -22.55 -25.07 28.10
C ALA A 205 -22.18 -26.36 28.86
N ARG A 206 -20.91 -26.81 28.78
CA ARG A 206 -20.42 -27.96 29.56
C ARG A 206 -20.37 -27.66 31.05
N HIS A 207 -19.96 -26.45 31.45
CA HIS A 207 -19.95 -26.04 32.85
C HIS A 207 -21.37 -25.84 33.40
N GLU A 208 -22.32 -25.34 32.61
CA GLU A 208 -23.74 -25.27 33.00
C GLU A 208 -24.32 -26.66 33.29
N VAL A 209 -24.04 -27.65 32.44
CA VAL A 209 -24.44 -29.05 32.66
C VAL A 209 -23.77 -29.62 33.92
N GLN A 210 -22.46 -29.39 34.13
CA GLN A 210 -21.76 -29.81 35.35
C GLN A 210 -22.36 -29.19 36.62
N VAL A 211 -22.65 -27.89 36.61
CA VAL A 211 -23.27 -27.18 37.73
C VAL A 211 -24.70 -27.67 37.97
N GLY A 212 -25.45 -28.01 36.91
CA GLY A 212 -26.75 -28.66 37.00
C GLY A 212 -26.68 -30.02 37.69
N GLY A 213 -25.72 -30.87 37.29
CA GLY A 213 -25.45 -32.17 37.91
C GLY A 213 -25.08 -32.04 39.40
N LEU A 214 -24.10 -31.19 39.72
CA LEU A 214 -23.66 -30.95 41.11
C LEU A 214 -24.80 -30.43 42.01
N ARG A 215 -25.74 -29.63 41.47
CA ARG A 215 -26.93 -29.19 42.20
C ARG A 215 -27.90 -30.34 42.46
N ALA A 216 -28.09 -31.24 41.49
CA ALA A 216 -28.92 -32.43 41.65
C ALA A 216 -28.31 -33.40 42.68
N ASP A 217 -27.01 -33.65 42.60
CA ASP A 217 -26.26 -34.49 43.56
C ASP A 217 -26.34 -33.93 44.98
N LEU A 218 -26.17 -32.61 45.15
CA LEU A 218 -26.31 -31.94 46.44
C LEU A 218 -27.73 -32.06 47.01
N ALA A 219 -28.76 -31.95 46.16
CA ALA A 219 -30.15 -32.13 46.57
C ALA A 219 -30.48 -33.59 46.94
N GLU A 220 -29.88 -34.56 46.26
CA GLU A 220 -29.95 -36.00 46.60
C GLU A 220 -29.26 -36.28 47.95
N LEU A 221 -28.01 -35.85 48.12
CA LEU A 221 -27.27 -35.99 49.38
C LEU A 221 -27.98 -35.31 50.56
N THR A 222 -28.64 -34.18 50.32
CA THR A 222 -29.47 -33.50 51.33
C THR A 222 -30.67 -34.36 51.73
N ARG A 223 -31.41 -34.92 50.75
CA ARG A 223 -32.52 -35.85 51.03
C ARG A 223 -32.07 -37.12 51.75
N GLN A 224 -30.91 -37.67 51.38
CA GLN A 224 -30.33 -38.83 52.06
C GLN A 224 -29.93 -38.52 53.51
N ARG A 225 -29.29 -37.37 53.76
CA ARG A 225 -28.98 -36.89 55.11
C ARG A 225 -30.24 -36.75 55.97
N ASP A 226 -31.30 -36.16 55.43
CA ASP A 226 -32.54 -35.91 56.17
C ASP A 226 -33.31 -37.21 56.46
N ALA A 227 -33.29 -38.16 55.52
CA ALA A 227 -33.80 -39.51 55.72
C ALA A 227 -33.00 -40.28 56.79
N LEU A 228 -31.66 -40.22 56.75
CA LEU A 228 -30.79 -40.83 57.76
C LEU A 228 -30.98 -40.18 59.15
N GLY A 229 -31.15 -38.85 59.22
CA GLY A 229 -31.47 -38.15 60.46
C GLY A 229 -32.80 -38.63 61.06
N THR A 230 -33.84 -38.74 60.23
CA THR A 230 -35.17 -39.26 60.63
C THR A 230 -35.12 -40.73 61.06
N ALA A 231 -34.31 -41.54 60.38
CA ALA A 231 -34.08 -42.94 60.76
C ALA A 231 -33.34 -43.04 62.11
N LEU A 232 -32.33 -42.19 62.34
CA LEU A 232 -31.58 -42.13 63.60
C LEU A 232 -32.45 -41.72 64.78
N THR A 233 -33.26 -40.66 64.65
CA THR A 233 -34.18 -40.24 65.72
C THR A 233 -35.24 -41.30 66.01
N THR A 234 -35.73 -42.00 64.98
CA THR A 234 -36.64 -43.14 65.13
C THR A 234 -35.98 -44.32 65.83
N ALA A 235 -34.72 -44.63 65.51
CA ALA A 235 -33.95 -45.68 66.16
C ALA A 235 -33.66 -45.36 67.63
N GLN A 236 -33.31 -44.11 67.95
CA GLN A 236 -33.14 -43.62 69.32
C GLN A 236 -34.44 -43.74 70.13
N ALA A 237 -35.57 -43.28 69.58
CA ALA A 237 -36.87 -43.41 70.24
C ALA A 237 -37.26 -44.88 70.49
N ARG A 238 -36.97 -45.79 69.54
CA ARG A 238 -37.17 -47.24 69.72
C ARG A 238 -36.25 -47.83 70.78
N ALA A 239 -34.99 -47.42 70.83
CA ALA A 239 -34.03 -47.85 71.85
C ALA A 239 -34.51 -47.43 73.25
N SER A 240 -34.83 -46.15 73.46
CA SER A 240 -35.33 -45.69 74.77
C SER A 240 -36.68 -46.31 75.16
N ALA A 241 -37.57 -46.58 74.19
CA ALA A 241 -38.81 -47.32 74.46
C ALA A 241 -38.54 -48.78 74.87
N ALA A 242 -37.56 -49.45 74.24
CA ALA A 242 -37.14 -50.80 74.60
C ALA A 242 -36.45 -50.85 75.97
N GLU A 243 -35.62 -49.85 76.31
CA GLU A 243 -35.01 -49.68 77.62
C GLU A 243 -36.06 -49.49 78.72
N ALA A 244 -37.07 -48.64 78.48
CA ALA A 244 -38.19 -48.44 79.40
C ALA A 244 -39.04 -49.70 79.58
N ALA A 245 -39.29 -50.47 78.51
CA ALA A 245 -39.96 -51.76 78.59
C ALA A 245 -39.14 -52.80 79.39
N LEU A 246 -37.82 -52.85 79.18
CA LEU A 246 -36.89 -53.69 79.94
C LEU A 246 -36.83 -53.32 81.43
N ALA A 247 -36.95 -52.03 81.77
CA ALA A 247 -37.09 -51.59 83.16
C ALA A 247 -38.43 -52.08 83.75
N ALA A 248 -39.55 -51.85 83.06
CA ALA A 248 -40.86 -52.30 83.52
C ALA A 248 -40.98 -53.83 83.69
N GLU A 249 -40.32 -54.62 82.85
CA GLU A 249 -40.26 -56.09 83.03
C GLU A 249 -39.38 -56.51 84.21
N ARG A 250 -38.30 -55.77 84.53
CA ARG A 250 -37.53 -55.99 85.77
C ARG A 250 -38.36 -55.68 87.00
N ASP A 251 -39.03 -54.53 87.03
CA ASP A 251 -39.91 -54.13 88.14
C ASP A 251 -41.04 -55.18 88.35
N ARG A 252 -41.61 -55.70 87.26
CA ARG A 252 -42.58 -56.82 87.30
C ARG A 252 -41.97 -58.11 87.85
N ALA A 253 -40.76 -58.47 87.41
CA ALA A 253 -40.08 -59.68 87.88
C ALA A 253 -39.70 -59.58 89.38
N GLU A 254 -39.29 -58.40 89.85
CA GLU A 254 -39.04 -58.14 91.27
C GLU A 254 -40.33 -58.19 92.09
N ALA A 255 -41.42 -57.57 91.62
CA ALA A 255 -42.73 -57.64 92.27
C ALA A 255 -43.26 -59.07 92.35
N LEU A 256 -43.16 -59.85 91.26
CA LEU A 256 -43.52 -61.28 91.25
C LEU A 256 -42.63 -62.12 92.19
N THR A 257 -41.34 -61.79 92.28
CA THR A 257 -40.41 -62.47 93.21
C THR A 257 -40.79 -62.18 94.66
N ALA A 258 -41.12 -60.93 94.98
CA ALA A 258 -41.61 -60.53 96.31
C ALA A 258 -42.96 -61.19 96.64
N GLU A 259 -43.86 -61.31 95.66
CA GLU A 259 -45.14 -62.00 95.81
C GLU A 259 -44.96 -63.50 96.06
N VAL A 260 -44.08 -64.19 95.31
CA VAL A 260 -43.73 -65.59 95.57
C VAL A 260 -43.12 -65.76 96.97
N ALA A 261 -42.30 -64.81 97.43
CA ALA A 261 -41.75 -64.83 98.79
C ALA A 261 -42.81 -64.52 99.87
N ARG A 262 -43.88 -63.79 99.55
CA ARG A 262 -45.06 -63.62 100.41
C ARG A 262 -45.88 -64.90 100.49
N VAL A 263 -46.31 -65.44 99.35
CA VAL A 263 -47.09 -66.69 99.25
C VAL A 263 -46.37 -67.86 99.93
N ARG A 264 -45.04 -67.97 99.83
CA ARG A 264 -44.27 -68.99 100.57
C ARG A 264 -44.42 -68.83 102.09
N ARG A 265 -44.27 -67.62 102.63
CA ARG A 265 -44.45 -67.34 104.06
C ARG A 265 -45.88 -67.59 104.53
N ASP A 266 -46.87 -67.22 103.73
CA ASP A 266 -48.29 -67.48 104.03
C ASP A 266 -48.57 -68.99 104.06
N LEU A 267 -48.00 -69.75 103.10
CA LEU A 267 -48.15 -71.20 103.01
C LEU A 267 -47.43 -71.93 104.16
N ASP A 268 -46.24 -71.49 104.57
CA ASP A 268 -45.54 -72.02 105.75
C ASP A 268 -46.27 -71.66 107.06
N THR A 269 -46.91 -70.49 107.13
CA THR A 269 -47.81 -70.10 108.24
C THR A 269 -49.03 -71.01 108.29
N LEU A 270 -49.68 -71.28 107.15
CA LEU A 270 -50.81 -72.21 107.05
C LEU A 270 -50.42 -73.66 107.39
N ARG A 271 -49.22 -74.10 107.02
CA ARG A 271 -48.66 -75.40 107.47
C ARG A 271 -48.51 -75.45 108.98
N ALA A 272 -47.89 -74.43 109.59
CA ALA A 272 -47.73 -74.36 111.04
C ALA A 272 -49.09 -74.32 111.78
N GLN A 273 -50.08 -73.58 111.24
CA GLN A 273 -51.45 -73.57 111.76
C GLN A 273 -52.13 -74.94 111.64
N ARG A 274 -51.99 -75.62 110.50
CA ARG A 274 -52.48 -77.00 110.31
C ARG A 274 -51.84 -77.95 111.31
N ASP A 275 -50.52 -77.88 111.51
CA ASP A 275 -49.80 -78.79 112.41
C ASP A 275 -50.13 -78.53 113.88
N ALA A 276 -50.32 -77.27 114.26
CA ALA A 276 -50.86 -76.88 115.56
C ALA A 276 -52.31 -77.39 115.74
N ALA A 277 -53.16 -77.27 114.72
CA ALA A 277 -54.54 -77.76 114.75
C ALA A 277 -54.61 -79.29 114.82
N ALA A 278 -53.74 -80.01 114.09
CA ALA A 278 -53.64 -81.46 114.14
C ALA A 278 -53.13 -81.95 115.52
N THR A 279 -52.15 -81.25 116.09
CA THR A 279 -51.67 -81.51 117.46
C THR A 279 -52.77 -81.23 118.49
N GLY A 280 -53.53 -80.14 118.32
CA GLY A 280 -54.68 -79.81 119.15
C GLY A 280 -55.82 -80.82 119.03
N LEU A 281 -56.08 -81.35 117.84
CA LEU A 281 -57.06 -82.42 117.60
C LEU A 281 -56.62 -83.71 118.30
N ALA A 282 -55.37 -84.14 118.14
CA ALA A 282 -54.83 -85.32 118.82
C ALA A 282 -54.87 -85.17 120.35
N ALA A 283 -54.61 -83.97 120.88
CA ALA A 283 -54.76 -83.67 122.30
C ALA A 283 -56.23 -83.72 122.76
N ALA A 284 -57.18 -83.24 121.94
CA ALA A 284 -58.61 -83.31 122.21
C ALA A 284 -59.14 -84.76 122.15
N GLU A 285 -58.66 -85.58 121.22
CA GLU A 285 -58.97 -87.01 121.14
C GLU A 285 -58.41 -87.76 122.36
N ALA A 286 -57.15 -87.52 122.74
CA ALA A 286 -56.57 -88.08 123.96
C ALA A 286 -57.34 -87.65 125.23
N ALA A 287 -57.81 -86.40 125.29
CA ALA A 287 -58.66 -85.91 126.38
C ALA A 287 -60.05 -86.57 126.39
N ARG A 288 -60.66 -86.77 125.22
CA ARG A 288 -61.92 -87.53 125.06
C ARG A 288 -61.74 -88.97 125.54
N ASP A 289 -60.67 -89.64 125.13
CA ASP A 289 -60.44 -91.04 125.48
C ASP A 289 -60.12 -91.20 126.97
N ALA A 290 -59.38 -90.26 127.56
CA ALA A 290 -59.18 -90.18 129.01
C ALA A 290 -60.50 -89.93 129.77
N ALA A 291 -61.40 -89.11 129.23
CA ALA A 291 -62.73 -88.87 129.79
C ALA A 291 -63.65 -90.09 129.67
N SER A 292 -63.62 -90.79 128.52
CA SER A 292 -64.34 -92.06 128.31
C SER A 292 -63.86 -93.11 129.32
N ALA A 293 -62.55 -93.32 129.43
CA ALA A 293 -61.98 -94.24 130.41
C ALA A 293 -62.22 -93.80 131.87
N ALA A 294 -62.47 -92.52 132.14
CA ALA A 294 -62.91 -92.05 133.46
C ALA A 294 -64.40 -92.37 133.71
N LEU A 295 -65.24 -92.24 132.69
CA LEU A 295 -66.65 -92.63 132.71
C LEU A 295 -66.81 -94.14 132.94
N ASP A 296 -66.11 -94.98 132.15
CA ASP A 296 -66.13 -96.44 132.30
C ASP A 296 -65.72 -96.88 133.73
N ARG A 297 -64.73 -96.19 134.31
CA ARG A 297 -64.30 -96.42 135.72
C ARG A 297 -65.31 -95.91 136.75
N ALA A 298 -66.17 -94.95 136.41
CA ALA A 298 -67.29 -94.53 137.26
C ALA A 298 -68.41 -95.57 137.21
N THR A 299 -68.81 -96.01 136.00
CA THR A 299 -69.84 -97.06 135.81
C THR A 299 -69.45 -98.36 136.50
N ALA A 300 -68.20 -98.82 136.36
CA ALA A 300 -67.72 -100.02 137.03
C ALA A 300 -67.72 -99.92 138.58
N ARG A 301 -67.56 -98.70 139.14
CA ARG A 301 -67.70 -98.47 140.59
C ARG A 301 -69.16 -98.48 141.04
N GLU A 302 -70.06 -98.02 140.18
CA GLU A 302 -71.51 -98.05 140.39
C GLU A 302 -72.04 -99.50 140.37
N ASP A 303 -71.64 -100.31 139.38
CA ASP A 303 -71.95 -101.75 139.32
C ASP A 303 -71.44 -102.52 140.55
N ASP A 304 -70.21 -102.23 141.00
CA ASP A 304 -69.64 -102.83 142.22
C ASP A 304 -70.36 -102.34 143.49
N ALA A 305 -70.88 -101.09 143.51
CA ALA A 305 -71.74 -100.60 144.58
C ALA A 305 -73.13 -101.28 144.60
N LEU A 306 -73.77 -101.44 143.44
CA LEU A 306 -75.01 -102.19 143.26
C LEU A 306 -74.86 -103.67 143.67
N THR A 307 -73.74 -104.29 143.30
CA THR A 307 -73.40 -105.67 143.69
C THR A 307 -73.16 -105.80 145.20
N ARG A 308 -72.62 -104.76 145.86
CA ARG A 308 -72.53 -104.71 147.33
C ARG A 308 -73.91 -104.54 147.99
N ALA A 309 -74.78 -103.71 147.43
CA ALA A 309 -76.14 -103.48 147.94
C ALA A 309 -76.98 -104.76 147.92
N THR A 310 -77.06 -105.43 146.77
CA THR A 310 -77.79 -106.72 146.63
C THR A 310 -77.25 -107.82 147.56
N ARG A 311 -75.93 -107.88 147.80
CA ARG A 311 -75.36 -108.79 148.80
C ARG A 311 -75.73 -108.43 150.25
N ALA A 312 -75.95 -107.15 150.55
CA ALA A 312 -76.40 -106.69 151.87
C ALA A 312 -77.89 -107.02 152.10
N GLU A 313 -78.73 -106.84 151.09
CA GLU A 313 -80.15 -107.24 151.10
C GLU A 313 -80.29 -108.75 151.31
N ALA A 314 -79.58 -109.57 150.52
CA ALA A 314 -79.54 -111.02 150.66
C ALA A 314 -78.92 -111.54 151.98
N ARG A 315 -78.35 -110.64 152.81
CA ARG A 315 -77.90 -110.92 154.18
C ARG A 315 -78.95 -110.53 155.23
N LEU A 316 -79.75 -109.51 154.95
CA LEU A 316 -80.87 -109.06 155.76
C LEU A 316 -82.02 -110.08 155.77
N ASP A 317 -82.43 -110.59 154.60
CA ASP A 317 -83.47 -111.62 154.50
C ASP A 317 -83.16 -112.89 155.32
N ARG A 318 -81.88 -113.31 155.28
CA ARG A 318 -81.39 -114.47 156.04
C ARG A 318 -81.41 -114.27 157.56
N LEU A 319 -81.42 -113.03 158.05
CA LEU A 319 -81.56 -112.72 159.47
C LEU A 319 -83.03 -112.72 159.91
N VAL A 320 -83.93 -112.14 159.12
CA VAL A 320 -85.38 -112.07 159.41
C VAL A 320 -86.01 -113.45 159.50
N HIS A 321 -85.64 -114.38 158.60
CA HIS A 321 -86.21 -115.74 158.62
C HIS A 321 -85.79 -116.56 159.85
N ARG A 322 -84.68 -116.20 160.52
CA ARG A 322 -84.12 -116.94 161.66
C ARG A 322 -84.75 -116.60 163.01
N THR A 323 -85.53 -115.51 163.10
CA THR A 323 -86.14 -115.04 164.36
C THR A 323 -87.55 -115.56 164.62
N ALA A 324 -88.19 -116.25 163.66
CA ALA A 324 -89.61 -116.63 163.74
C ALA A 324 -89.94 -117.92 164.52
N THR A 325 -88.94 -118.72 164.94
CA THR A 325 -89.14 -120.17 165.22
C THR A 325 -89.07 -120.64 166.68
N VAL A 326 -88.97 -119.77 167.70
CA VAL A 326 -88.49 -120.19 169.05
C VAL A 326 -89.50 -120.17 170.23
N THR A 327 -90.71 -119.60 170.15
CA THR A 327 -91.57 -119.47 171.37
C THR A 327 -93.08 -119.73 171.23
N ARG A 328 -93.53 -120.99 171.47
CA ARG A 328 -94.30 -121.44 172.68
C ARG A 328 -94.92 -122.85 172.56
N ARG A 329 -95.09 -123.53 173.71
CA ARG A 329 -95.50 -124.95 173.91
C ARG A 329 -96.41 -125.08 175.18
N PRO A 330 -97.33 -126.08 175.33
CA PRO A 330 -98.46 -126.02 176.30
C PRO A 330 -98.42 -127.04 177.49
N VAL A 331 -99.25 -126.85 178.53
CA VAL A 331 -99.47 -127.82 179.67
C VAL A 331 -100.97 -128.08 180.01
N ARG A 332 -101.49 -127.98 181.26
CA ARG A 332 -102.73 -128.72 181.70
C ARG A 332 -103.54 -128.15 182.91
N ARG A 333 -104.57 -128.92 183.33
CA ARG A 333 -105.75 -128.64 184.22
C ARG A 333 -105.63 -128.94 185.73
N ASN A 334 -106.48 -128.24 186.53
CA ASN A 334 -107.38 -128.70 187.63
C ASN A 334 -108.23 -127.48 188.14
N ALA A 335 -109.32 -127.52 188.94
CA ALA A 335 -110.33 -128.53 189.36
C ALA A 335 -111.58 -127.80 190.01
N PRO A 336 -112.76 -128.43 190.24
CA PRO A 336 -113.97 -127.83 190.87
C PRO A 336 -114.09 -128.20 192.39
N PRO A 337 -115.16 -127.91 193.19
CA PRO A 337 -116.50 -127.34 192.90
C PRO A 337 -117.00 -126.23 193.90
N ALA A 338 -118.32 -125.93 193.82
CA ALA A 338 -119.14 -125.01 194.63
C ALA A 338 -119.03 -123.51 194.28
#